data_AF-A0A4Y2J4I5-F1
#
_entry.id   AF-A0A4Y2J4I5-F1
#
_cell.length_a   1.000
_cell.length_b   1.000
_cell.length_c   1.000
_cell.angle_alpha   90.00
_cell.angle_beta   90.00
_cell.angle_gamma   90.00
#
_symmetry.space_group_name_H-M   'P 1'
#
loop_
_entity.id
_entity.type
_entity.pdbx_description
1 polymer ?
#
loop_
_entity_poly.entity_id
_entity_poly.type
_entity_poly.pdbx_seq_one_letter_code
_entity_poly.pdbx_strand_id
1 'polypeptide(L)'
;MATCFICDNELENGNDGVVEVKEKGVESFRRASIQRKDGKVNILTDKISIKVHKKCQKNYVNAKLIAAVLKRGSITVSMCESPITRSTITPFSFKRNCFLCGLEITKEFLEHQKRLPVHLRNVVYQVQTNSVRETVLQQAEKKGDDWVKAIIHRILPVSELPPVDAQYHNECMKNLYKRNKANEKKKRGKYPTEIEHAMACIYDFFRGFRRMPISIE
;
A
#
# COMPACT_ATOMS: atom_id res chain seq x y z
N MET A 1 22.38 -15.29 8.02
CA MET A 1 21.13 -16.07 7.82
C MET A 1 21.15 -16.64 6.41
N ALA A 2 20.93 -17.95 6.27
CA ALA A 2 20.89 -18.58 4.95
C ALA A 2 19.47 -18.47 4.36
N THR A 3 19.34 -17.93 3.16
CA THR A 3 18.06 -17.75 2.46
C THR A 3 17.87 -18.81 1.37
N CYS A 4 16.61 -19.14 1.06
CA CYS A 4 16.29 -20.10 0.02
C CYS A 4 16.45 -19.46 -1.37
N PHE A 5 17.27 -20.08 -2.22
CA PHE A 5 17.54 -19.58 -3.58
C PHE A 5 16.29 -19.44 -4.50
N ILE A 6 15.19 -20.11 -4.19
CA ILE A 6 13.96 -20.06 -5.02
C ILE A 6 12.96 -19.01 -4.53
N CYS A 7 12.77 -18.89 -3.22
CA CYS A 7 11.72 -18.06 -2.64
C CYS A 7 12.22 -16.92 -1.77
N ASP A 8 13.54 -16.74 -1.67
CA ASP A 8 14.27 -15.70 -0.92
C ASP A 8 13.96 -15.61 0.60
N ASN A 9 13.03 -16.44 1.10
CA ASN A 9 12.70 -16.59 2.51
C ASN A 9 13.83 -17.28 3.30
N GLU A 10 13.89 -16.99 4.60
CA GLU A 10 14.85 -17.56 5.55
C GLU A 10 14.65 -19.07 5.73
N LEU A 11 15.76 -19.82 5.78
CA LEU A 11 15.75 -21.28 5.91
C LEU A 11 15.47 -21.79 7.34
N GLU A 12 15.38 -20.90 8.34
CA GLU A 12 15.35 -21.26 9.77
C GLU A 12 13.96 -21.30 10.43
N ASN A 13 12.86 -20.97 9.76
CA ASN A 13 11.54 -20.83 10.42
C ASN A 13 10.38 -21.63 9.82
N GLY A 14 10.66 -22.69 9.04
CA GLY A 14 9.62 -23.51 8.43
C GLY A 14 9.71 -24.98 8.82
N ASN A 15 8.56 -25.59 9.10
CA ASN A 15 8.34 -27.05 9.10
C ASN A 15 8.77 -27.78 7.79
N ASP A 16 9.27 -27.03 6.80
CA ASP A 16 9.72 -27.51 5.50
C ASP A 16 11.24 -27.71 5.51
N GLY A 17 11.68 -28.95 5.72
CA GLY A 17 13.09 -29.31 5.81
C GLY A 17 13.97 -28.71 4.70
N VAL A 18 15.15 -28.23 5.09
CA VAL A 18 16.17 -27.64 4.20
C VAL A 18 16.91 -28.76 3.47
N VAL A 19 17.11 -28.59 2.17
CA VAL A 19 17.88 -29.53 1.33
C VAL A 19 19.02 -28.77 0.66
N GLU A 20 20.23 -29.31 0.79
CA GLU A 20 21.38 -28.88 0.03
C GLU A 20 21.45 -29.68 -1.28
N VAL A 21 21.32 -28.97 -2.39
CA VAL A 21 21.34 -29.54 -3.73
C VAL A 21 22.76 -29.42 -4.27
N LYS A 22 23.40 -30.58 -4.49
CA LYS A 22 24.75 -30.70 -5.07
C LYS A 22 24.70 -30.60 -6.59
N GLU A 23 25.86 -30.64 -7.24
CA GLU A 23 26.10 -30.47 -8.68
C GLU A 23 25.05 -31.13 -9.62
N LYS A 24 24.75 -32.43 -9.45
CA LYS A 24 23.73 -33.12 -10.27
C LYS A 24 22.33 -32.53 -10.15
N GLY A 25 21.98 -32.02 -8.96
CA GLY A 25 20.69 -31.38 -8.73
C GLY A 25 20.68 -29.93 -9.23
N VAL A 26 21.81 -29.23 -9.18
CA VAL A 26 21.95 -27.88 -9.77
C VAL A 26 21.71 -27.92 -11.28
N GLU A 27 22.21 -28.94 -11.97
CA GLU A 27 21.94 -29.15 -13.41
C GLU A 27 20.43 -29.29 -13.71
N SER A 28 19.69 -30.00 -12.85
CA SER A 28 18.23 -30.12 -12.99
C SER A 28 17.53 -28.76 -12.80
N PHE A 29 18.06 -27.91 -11.93
CA PHE A 29 17.57 -26.54 -11.75
C PHE A 29 17.90 -25.63 -12.93
N ARG A 30 19.08 -25.77 -13.54
CA ARG A 30 19.42 -25.04 -14.77
C ARG A 30 18.44 -25.36 -15.87
N ARG A 31 18.16 -26.65 -16.11
CA ARG A 31 17.15 -27.08 -17.10
C ARG A 31 15.77 -26.52 -16.80
N ALA A 32 15.33 -26.59 -15.54
CA ALA A 32 14.05 -26.02 -15.13
C ALA A 32 13.99 -24.50 -15.31
N SER A 33 15.09 -23.78 -15.05
CA SER A 33 15.19 -22.33 -15.22
C SER A 33 15.18 -21.92 -16.70
N ILE A 34 15.90 -22.64 -17.56
CA ILE A 34 15.85 -22.46 -19.02
C ILE A 34 14.41 -22.63 -19.52
N GLN A 35 13.73 -23.68 -19.05
CA GLN A 35 12.34 -23.93 -19.43
C GLN A 35 11.36 -22.88 -18.89
N ARG A 36 11.61 -22.31 -17.70
CA ARG A 36 10.78 -21.24 -17.12
C ARG A 36 11.05 -19.85 -17.71
N LYS A 37 12.18 -19.66 -18.42
CA LYS A 37 12.66 -18.35 -18.90
C LYS A 37 12.78 -17.30 -17.79
N ASP A 38 13.14 -17.71 -16.58
CA ASP A 38 13.17 -16.82 -15.40
C ASP A 38 14.53 -16.15 -15.15
N GLY A 39 15.49 -16.30 -16.08
CA GLY A 39 16.80 -15.65 -16.04
C GLY A 39 17.77 -16.16 -14.94
N LYS A 40 17.31 -17.07 -14.07
CA LYS A 40 18.12 -17.61 -12.96
C LYS A 40 19.21 -18.58 -13.40
N VAL A 41 19.20 -19.02 -14.65
CA VAL A 41 20.23 -19.87 -15.27
C VAL A 41 21.62 -19.26 -15.09
N ASN A 42 21.75 -17.95 -15.33
CA ASN A 42 23.04 -17.25 -15.26
C ASN A 42 23.66 -17.32 -13.86
N ILE A 43 22.83 -17.22 -12.82
CA ILE A 43 23.26 -17.26 -11.41
C ILE A 43 23.60 -18.69 -10.99
N LEU A 44 22.96 -19.68 -11.61
CA LEU A 44 23.22 -21.10 -11.37
C LEU A 44 24.47 -21.60 -12.11
N THR A 45 24.98 -20.86 -13.11
CA THR A 45 26.19 -21.20 -13.88
C THR A 45 27.44 -21.27 -13.01
N ASP A 46 27.54 -20.37 -12.03
CA ASP A 46 28.73 -20.21 -11.19
C ASP A 46 28.67 -20.99 -9.86
N LYS A 47 27.54 -21.65 -9.56
CA LYS A 47 27.32 -22.33 -8.27
C LYS A 47 27.36 -23.84 -8.39
N ILE A 48 28.14 -24.48 -7.51
CA ILE A 48 28.28 -25.95 -7.41
C ILE A 48 27.24 -26.55 -6.44
N SER A 49 26.80 -25.78 -5.43
CA SER A 49 25.78 -26.18 -4.46
C SER A 49 24.84 -25.04 -4.10
N ILE A 50 23.56 -25.36 -3.86
CA ILE A 50 22.54 -24.39 -3.41
C ILE A 50 21.69 -24.97 -2.27
N LYS A 51 21.28 -24.10 -1.33
CA LYS A 51 20.36 -24.47 -0.25
C LYS A 51 18.94 -24.01 -0.57
N VAL A 52 17.98 -24.92 -0.49
CA VAL A 52 16.57 -24.67 -0.81
C VAL A 52 15.65 -25.44 0.12
N HIS A 53 14.42 -24.96 0.32
CA HIS A 53 13.39 -25.78 0.98
C HIS A 53 13.05 -27.01 0.12
N LYS A 54 12.79 -28.16 0.76
CA LYS A 54 12.37 -29.40 0.07
C LYS A 54 11.14 -29.20 -0.81
N LYS A 55 10.20 -28.38 -0.35
CA LYS A 55 8.99 -27.99 -1.09
C LYS A 55 9.33 -27.14 -2.33
N CYS A 56 10.21 -26.16 -2.17
CA CYS A 56 10.69 -25.31 -3.26
C CYS A 56 11.40 -26.16 -4.32
N GLN A 57 12.27 -27.09 -3.92
CA GLN A 57 12.95 -28.01 -4.85
C GLN A 57 11.95 -28.80 -5.71
N LYS A 58 10.99 -29.48 -5.06
CA LYS A 58 9.97 -30.28 -5.75
C LYS A 58 9.14 -29.43 -6.71
N ASN A 59 8.71 -28.25 -6.28
CA ASN A 59 7.86 -27.38 -7.08
C ASN A 59 8.60 -26.74 -8.25
N TYR A 60 9.89 -26.45 -8.09
CA TYR A 60 10.68 -25.79 -9.12
C TYR A 60 11.01 -26.71 -10.30
N VAL A 61 11.32 -27.98 -10.02
CA VAL A 61 11.65 -28.98 -11.05
C VAL A 61 10.40 -29.65 -11.66
N ASN A 62 9.21 -29.49 -11.06
CA ASN A 62 7.99 -30.14 -11.55
C ASN A 62 7.54 -29.63 -12.93
N ALA A 63 7.60 -30.50 -13.94
CA ALA A 63 7.22 -30.23 -15.31
C ALA A 63 5.79 -29.68 -15.47
N LYS A 64 4.81 -30.12 -14.66
CA LYS A 64 3.43 -29.63 -14.71
C LYS A 64 3.35 -28.15 -14.29
N LEU A 65 4.14 -27.76 -13.28
CA LEU A 65 4.19 -26.37 -12.82
C LEU A 65 4.97 -25.48 -13.79
N ILE A 66 6.02 -26.01 -14.43
CA ILE A 66 6.75 -25.30 -15.50
C ILE A 66 5.80 -25.01 -16.68
N ALA A 67 5.06 -26.00 -17.14
CA ALA A 67 4.08 -25.83 -18.21
C ALA A 67 2.95 -24.85 -17.82
N ALA A 68 2.51 -24.88 -16.55
CA ALA A 68 1.52 -23.92 -16.06
C ALA A 68 2.05 -22.48 -16.03
N VAL A 69 3.31 -22.27 -15.64
CA VAL A 69 3.97 -20.95 -15.67
C VAL A 69 4.12 -20.45 -17.10
N LEU A 70 4.56 -21.31 -18.03
CA LEU A 70 4.65 -20.96 -19.45
C LEU A 70 3.29 -20.59 -20.06
N LYS A 71 2.21 -21.29 -19.68
CA LYS A 71 0.84 -20.93 -20.09
C LYS A 71 0.35 -19.59 -19.49
N ARG A 72 0.85 -19.21 -18.30
CA ARG A 72 0.49 -17.96 -17.62
C ARG A 72 1.39 -16.78 -18.00
N GLY A 73 2.59 -17.04 -18.53
CA GLY A 73 3.62 -16.06 -18.87
C GLY A 73 3.30 -15.11 -20.04
N SER A 74 2.07 -15.09 -20.54
CA SER A 74 1.58 -14.02 -21.43
C SER A 74 1.00 -12.81 -20.67
N ILE A 75 0.91 -12.87 -19.34
CA ILE A 75 0.45 -11.74 -18.52
C ILE A 75 1.42 -11.60 -17.34
N THR A 76 2.20 -10.53 -17.38
CA THR A 76 3.12 -10.11 -16.33
C THR A 76 2.36 -9.81 -15.04
N VAL A 77 2.32 -10.73 -14.08
CA VAL A 77 2.08 -10.37 -12.68
C VAL A 77 2.92 -11.23 -11.75
N SER A 78 3.53 -10.50 -10.82
CA SER A 78 4.28 -10.89 -9.63
C SER A 78 3.86 -12.20 -8.96
N MET A 79 4.87 -12.86 -8.40
CA MET A 79 4.75 -14.00 -7.51
C MET A 79 3.76 -13.73 -6.35
N CYS A 80 3.05 -14.80 -5.97
CA CYS A 80 2.30 -14.98 -4.71
C CYS A 80 0.83 -14.55 -4.62
N GLU A 81 0.04 -14.59 -5.69
CA GLU A 81 -1.42 -14.67 -5.53
C GLU A 81 -2.01 -15.84 -6.34
N SER A 82 -2.80 -16.66 -5.66
CA SER A 82 -3.60 -17.72 -6.29
C SER A 82 -4.42 -17.12 -7.44
N PRO A 83 -4.65 -17.84 -8.55
CA PRO A 83 -5.50 -17.34 -9.62
C PRO A 83 -6.87 -16.96 -9.05
N ILE A 84 -7.30 -15.72 -9.27
CA ILE A 84 -8.61 -15.22 -8.86
C ILE A 84 -9.65 -16.00 -9.67
N THR A 85 -10.21 -17.03 -9.04
CA THR A 85 -11.37 -17.78 -9.51
C THR A 85 -12.65 -17.05 -9.08
N ARG A 86 -13.78 -17.30 -9.75
CA ARG A 86 -15.10 -16.77 -9.32
C ARG A 86 -15.41 -17.13 -7.85
N SER A 87 -14.85 -18.24 -7.34
CA SER A 87 -14.92 -18.69 -5.95
C SER A 87 -14.01 -17.96 -4.97
N THR A 88 -12.95 -17.30 -5.42
CA THR A 88 -12.07 -16.48 -4.55
C THR A 88 -12.49 -15.01 -4.50
N ILE A 89 -13.37 -14.57 -5.39
CA ILE A 89 -14.02 -13.26 -5.28
C ILE A 89 -15.11 -13.41 -4.23
N THR A 90 -14.77 -13.16 -2.96
CA THR A 90 -15.79 -12.97 -1.94
C THR A 90 -16.68 -11.81 -2.39
N PRO A 91 -17.99 -12.01 -2.57
CA PRO A 91 -18.87 -10.94 -2.99
C PRO A 91 -18.80 -9.82 -1.95
N PHE A 92 -18.65 -8.58 -2.43
CA PHE A 92 -18.65 -7.41 -1.56
C PHE A 92 -19.96 -7.38 -0.75
N SER A 93 -19.86 -7.34 0.57
CA SER A 93 -21.00 -7.29 1.47
C SER A 93 -20.95 -5.99 2.27
N PHE A 94 -21.99 -5.15 2.18
CA PHE A 94 -22.08 -3.90 2.94
C PHE A 94 -21.97 -4.09 4.46
N LYS A 95 -22.36 -5.26 4.96
CA LYS A 95 -22.32 -5.64 6.36
C LYS A 95 -20.92 -6.04 6.86
N ARG A 96 -20.06 -6.56 5.98
CA ARG A 96 -18.73 -7.07 6.35
C ARG A 96 -17.59 -6.24 5.77
N ASN A 97 -17.86 -5.46 4.74
CA ASN A 97 -16.88 -4.66 4.05
C ASN A 97 -17.17 -3.17 4.27
N CYS A 98 -16.10 -2.39 4.44
CA CYS A 98 -16.22 -0.95 4.42
C CYS A 98 -16.61 -0.50 3.01
N PHE A 99 -17.76 0.19 2.85
CA PHE A 99 -18.21 0.61 1.52
C PHE A 99 -17.34 1.69 0.85
N LEU A 100 -16.53 2.41 1.65
CA LEU A 100 -15.59 3.41 1.15
C LEU A 100 -14.32 2.78 0.58
N CYS A 101 -13.64 1.89 1.31
CA CYS A 101 -12.39 1.27 0.83
C CYS A 101 -12.57 -0.09 0.16
N GLY A 102 -13.67 -0.78 0.39
CA GLY A 102 -13.92 -2.13 -0.13
C GLY A 102 -13.34 -3.26 0.72
N LEU A 103 -12.48 -2.94 1.70
CA LEU A 103 -11.81 -3.92 2.53
C LEU A 103 -12.77 -4.55 3.54
N GLU A 104 -12.56 -5.84 3.82
CA GLU A 104 -13.28 -6.55 4.87
C GLU A 104 -12.90 -6.03 6.26
N ILE A 105 -13.89 -5.83 7.10
CA ILE A 105 -13.76 -5.45 8.50
C ILE A 105 -13.70 -6.75 9.30
N THR A 106 -12.48 -7.24 9.54
CA THR A 106 -12.26 -8.47 10.30
C THR A 106 -12.46 -8.25 11.80
N LYS A 107 -12.81 -9.31 12.53
CA LYS A 107 -12.89 -9.28 13.99
C LYS A 107 -11.54 -8.91 14.62
N GLU A 108 -10.46 -9.42 14.03
CA GLU A 108 -9.08 -9.10 14.41
C GLU A 108 -8.79 -7.60 14.32
N PHE A 109 -9.25 -6.93 13.25
CA PHE A 109 -9.13 -5.49 13.12
C PHE A 109 -9.85 -4.77 14.26
N LEU A 110 -11.10 -5.15 14.57
CA LEU A 110 -11.88 -4.53 15.65
C LEU A 110 -11.23 -4.74 17.03
N GLU A 111 -10.69 -5.92 17.29
CA GLU A 111 -9.96 -6.22 18.53
C GLU A 111 -8.67 -5.41 18.64
N HIS A 112 -7.92 -5.28 17.54
CA HIS A 112 -6.74 -4.43 17.48
C HIS A 112 -7.10 -2.97 17.79
N GLN A 113 -8.19 -2.45 17.21
CA GLN A 113 -8.64 -1.08 17.50
C GLN A 113 -9.05 -0.88 18.97
N LYS A 114 -9.61 -1.89 19.64
CA LYS A 114 -9.96 -1.82 21.08
C LYS A 114 -8.71 -1.71 21.97
N ARG A 115 -7.59 -2.32 21.59
CA ARG A 115 -6.32 -2.27 22.32
C ARG A 115 -5.61 -0.92 22.21
N LEU A 116 -5.90 -0.15 21.16
CA LEU A 116 -5.29 1.17 20.97
C LEU A 116 -5.90 2.23 21.92
N PRO A 117 -5.13 3.28 22.28
CA PRO A 117 -5.68 4.46 22.94
C PRO A 117 -6.80 5.10 22.11
N VAL A 118 -7.84 5.62 22.78
CA VAL A 118 -9.08 6.13 22.16
C VAL A 118 -8.82 7.08 20.98
N HIS A 119 -7.85 7.99 21.12
CA HIS A 119 -7.52 9.00 20.10
C HIS A 119 -6.83 8.44 18.85
N LEU A 120 -6.27 7.23 18.90
CA LEU A 120 -5.62 6.56 17.77
C LEU A 120 -6.52 5.54 17.07
N ARG A 121 -7.73 5.30 17.59
CA ARG A 121 -8.63 4.28 17.05
C ARG A 121 -9.21 4.71 15.72
N ASN A 122 -9.13 3.82 14.73
CA ASN A 122 -9.93 3.90 13.51
C ASN A 122 -11.25 3.17 13.72
N VAL A 123 -12.20 3.86 14.34
CA VAL A 123 -13.54 3.32 14.65
C VAL A 123 -14.30 3.00 13.36
N VAL A 124 -15.03 1.89 13.37
CA VAL A 124 -15.99 1.54 12.32
C VAL A 124 -17.36 2.05 12.73
N TYR A 125 -18.00 2.80 11.84
CA TYR A 125 -19.36 3.28 12.01
C TYR A 125 -20.32 2.55 11.09
N GLN A 126 -21.51 2.27 11.61
CA GLN A 126 -22.63 1.80 10.81
C GLN A 126 -23.47 2.99 10.34
N VAL A 127 -23.91 2.96 9.09
CA VAL A 127 -24.75 4.00 8.51
C VAL A 127 -26.16 3.87 9.05
N GLN A 128 -26.65 4.92 9.71
CA GLN A 128 -28.00 4.96 10.25
C GLN A 128 -28.97 5.76 9.36
N THR A 129 -28.46 6.69 8.56
CA THR A 129 -29.29 7.60 7.74
C THR A 129 -28.83 7.58 6.28
N ASN A 130 -29.78 7.73 5.36
CA ASN A 130 -29.48 7.86 3.93
C ASN A 130 -28.78 9.17 3.58
N SER A 131 -28.83 10.19 4.43
CA SER A 131 -28.07 11.43 4.23
C SER A 131 -26.56 11.19 4.06
N VAL A 132 -26.03 10.12 4.67
CA VAL A 132 -24.63 9.71 4.49
C VAL A 132 -24.36 9.31 3.03
N ARG A 133 -25.31 8.61 2.38
CA ARG A 133 -25.21 8.21 0.96
C ARG A 133 -25.06 9.44 0.08
N GLU A 134 -25.98 10.38 0.23
CA GLU A 134 -26.02 11.62 -0.55
C GLU A 134 -24.76 12.45 -0.36
N THR A 135 -24.34 12.64 0.89
CA THR A 135 -23.14 13.42 1.20
C THR A 135 -21.87 12.77 0.64
N VAL A 136 -21.78 11.44 0.70
CA VAL A 136 -20.66 10.69 0.10
C VAL A 136 -20.65 10.85 -1.41
N LEU A 137 -21.79 10.75 -2.09
CA LEU A 137 -21.90 10.91 -3.54
C LEU A 137 -21.52 12.34 -3.98
N GLN A 138 -22.03 13.37 -3.30
CA GLN A 138 -21.68 14.76 -3.57
C GLN A 138 -20.17 15.03 -3.37
N GLN A 139 -19.58 14.48 -2.32
CA GLN A 139 -18.16 14.64 -2.06
C GLN A 139 -17.32 13.83 -3.06
N ALA A 140 -17.85 12.71 -3.53
CA ALA A 140 -17.22 11.87 -4.54
C ALA A 140 -17.14 12.57 -5.91
N GLU A 141 -18.23 13.19 -6.36
CA GLU A 141 -18.25 13.96 -7.61
C GLU A 141 -17.19 15.07 -7.66
N LYS A 142 -16.90 15.71 -6.52
CA LYS A 142 -15.89 16.77 -6.42
C LYS A 142 -14.45 16.29 -6.57
N LYS A 143 -14.16 15.01 -6.26
CA LYS A 143 -12.78 14.49 -6.19
C LYS A 143 -12.30 13.87 -7.50
N GLY A 144 -13.16 13.17 -8.24
CA GLY A 144 -12.82 12.58 -9.55
C GLY A 144 -11.75 11.47 -9.56
N ASP A 145 -11.16 11.13 -8.40
CA ASP A 145 -10.11 10.11 -8.25
C ASP A 145 -10.64 8.67 -8.51
N ASP A 146 -9.79 7.74 -8.95
CA ASP A 146 -10.22 6.35 -9.21
C ASP A 146 -10.73 5.63 -7.96
N TRP A 147 -10.17 5.96 -6.79
CA TRP A 147 -10.70 5.49 -5.50
C TRP A 147 -12.17 5.89 -5.30
N VAL A 148 -12.50 7.10 -5.72
CA VAL A 148 -13.83 7.68 -5.57
C VAL A 148 -14.81 7.10 -6.60
N LYS A 149 -14.37 6.85 -7.84
CA LYS A 149 -15.16 6.12 -8.83
C LYS A 149 -15.55 4.73 -8.33
N ALA A 150 -14.63 4.03 -7.66
CA ALA A 150 -14.92 2.73 -7.05
C ALA A 150 -15.98 2.82 -5.93
N ILE A 151 -16.00 3.91 -5.17
CA ILE A 151 -17.05 4.18 -4.16
C ILE A 151 -18.40 4.37 -4.85
N ILE A 152 -18.46 5.22 -5.88
CA ILE A 152 -19.68 5.48 -6.64
C ILE A 152 -20.25 4.18 -7.22
N HIS A 153 -19.41 3.35 -7.86
CA HIS A 153 -19.82 2.07 -8.43
C HIS A 153 -20.38 1.09 -7.38
N ARG A 154 -19.89 1.15 -6.13
CA ARG A 154 -20.43 0.35 -5.03
C ARG A 154 -21.77 0.88 -4.53
N ILE A 155 -21.91 2.20 -4.41
CA ILE A 155 -23.09 2.82 -3.77
C ILE A 155 -24.27 2.99 -4.73
N LEU A 156 -24.04 3.29 -6.01
CA LEU A 156 -25.10 3.58 -6.98
C LEU A 156 -26.16 2.47 -7.09
N PRO A 157 -25.81 1.17 -7.14
CA PRO A 157 -26.81 0.10 -7.25
C PRO A 157 -27.72 -0.05 -6.03
N VAL A 158 -27.34 0.54 -4.88
CA VAL A 158 -28.08 0.41 -3.63
C VAL A 158 -28.87 1.69 -3.37
N SER A 159 -30.20 1.58 -3.31
CA SER A 159 -31.08 2.73 -3.05
C SER A 159 -30.87 3.34 -1.66
N GLU A 160 -30.68 2.51 -0.64
CA GLU A 160 -30.57 2.94 0.76
C GLU A 160 -29.47 2.18 1.50
N LEU A 161 -28.64 2.90 2.26
CA LEU A 161 -27.51 2.33 3.00
C LEU A 161 -27.87 1.71 4.37
N PRO A 162 -28.83 2.25 5.15
CA PRO A 162 -29.20 1.67 6.44
C PRO A 162 -29.76 0.24 6.37
N PRO A 163 -30.68 -0.11 5.46
CA PRO A 163 -31.25 -1.46 5.40
C PRO A 163 -30.23 -2.57 5.09
N VAL A 164 -29.11 -2.23 4.45
CA VAL A 164 -28.04 -3.17 4.10
C VAL A 164 -26.94 -3.26 5.18
N ASP A 165 -27.18 -2.66 6.36
CA ASP A 165 -26.22 -2.56 7.45
C ASP A 165 -24.85 -1.99 6.99
N ALA A 166 -24.85 -0.99 6.11
CA ALA A 166 -23.60 -0.49 5.54
C ALA A 166 -22.64 0.04 6.62
N GLN A 167 -21.36 -0.31 6.52
CA GLN A 167 -20.33 0.13 7.47
C GLN A 167 -19.16 0.85 6.79
N TYR A 168 -18.48 1.71 7.54
CA TYR A 168 -17.28 2.41 7.07
C TYR A 168 -16.26 2.70 8.18
N HIS A 169 -14.99 2.78 7.82
CA HIS A 169 -13.94 3.26 8.70
C HIS A 169 -13.99 4.79 8.85
N ASN A 170 -13.83 5.30 10.06
CA ASN A 170 -13.73 6.74 10.35
C ASN A 170 -12.63 7.40 9.50
N GLU A 171 -11.48 6.77 9.37
CA GLU A 171 -10.37 7.31 8.57
C GLU A 171 -10.72 7.38 7.08
N CYS A 172 -11.50 6.44 6.54
CA CYS A 172 -11.97 6.50 5.16
C CYS A 172 -12.89 7.69 4.93
N MET A 173 -13.79 7.96 5.88
CA MET A 173 -14.66 9.14 5.80
C MET A 173 -13.85 10.43 5.88
N LYS A 174 -12.92 10.54 6.85
CA LYS A 174 -11.99 11.68 6.93
C LYS A 174 -11.23 11.88 5.62
N ASN A 175 -10.73 10.79 5.02
CA ASN A 175 -10.00 10.85 3.76
C ASN A 175 -10.85 11.35 2.59
N LEU A 176 -12.15 11.03 2.57
CA LEU A 176 -13.08 11.53 1.57
C LEU A 176 -13.21 13.06 1.64
N TYR A 177 -13.25 13.63 2.85
CA TYR A 177 -13.33 15.08 3.07
C TYR A 177 -11.99 15.81 3.03
N LYS A 178 -10.85 15.11 3.14
CA LYS A 178 -9.52 15.73 2.96
C LYS A 178 -9.42 16.31 1.54
N ARG A 179 -9.11 17.61 1.44
CA ARG A 179 -8.81 18.27 0.16
C ARG A 179 -7.56 17.65 -0.48
N ASN A 180 -7.60 17.52 -1.81
CA ASN A 180 -6.42 17.13 -2.57
C ASN A 180 -5.38 18.25 -2.50
N LYS A 181 -4.37 18.08 -1.65
CA LYS A 181 -3.25 19.04 -1.47
C LYS A 181 -2.50 19.36 -2.76
N ALA A 182 -2.67 18.53 -3.81
CA ALA A 182 -2.14 18.79 -5.15
C ALA A 182 -2.62 20.14 -5.72
N ASN A 183 -3.85 20.59 -5.40
CA ASN A 183 -4.37 21.90 -5.81
C ASN A 183 -4.06 23.05 -4.83
N GLU A 184 -3.52 22.76 -3.64
CA GLU A 184 -3.17 23.76 -2.61
C GLU A 184 -1.68 24.19 -2.64
N LYS A 185 -0.91 23.80 -3.68
CA LYS A 185 0.39 24.44 -3.97
C LYS A 185 0.25 25.84 -4.59
N LYS A 186 -0.92 26.48 -4.52
CA LYS A 186 -1.04 27.92 -4.81
C LYS A 186 -0.78 28.71 -3.52
N LYS A 187 0.50 29.13 -3.40
CA LYS A 187 1.00 30.28 -2.64
C LYS A 187 0.46 30.42 -1.21
N ARG A 188 1.14 29.79 -0.24
CA ARG A 188 1.33 30.50 1.04
C ARG A 188 2.09 31.77 0.69
N GLY A 189 1.44 32.92 0.82
CA GLY A 189 1.98 34.21 0.40
C GLY A 189 3.40 34.38 0.90
N LYS A 190 4.34 34.60 -0.03
CA LYS A 190 5.60 35.23 0.32
C LYS A 190 5.21 36.61 0.87
N TYR A 191 5.61 36.92 2.09
CA TYR A 191 5.38 38.24 2.68
C TYR A 191 5.84 39.32 1.68
N PRO A 192 5.17 40.48 1.60
CA PRO A 192 5.58 41.54 0.69
C PRO A 192 7.03 41.91 0.99
N THR A 193 7.88 41.90 -0.04
CA THR A 193 9.31 42.28 0.02
C THR A 193 9.52 43.69 0.56
N GLU A 194 8.48 44.52 0.53
CA GLU A 194 8.45 45.87 1.09
C GLU A 194 8.60 45.89 2.62
N ILE A 195 8.04 44.91 3.33
CA ILE A 195 8.21 44.81 4.79
C ILE A 195 9.64 44.39 5.13
N GLU A 196 10.22 43.45 4.38
CA GLU A 196 11.62 43.05 4.55
C GLU A 196 12.58 44.23 4.27
N HIS A 197 12.31 45.02 3.23
CA HIS A 197 13.08 46.23 2.92
C HIS A 197 12.92 47.30 4.01
N ALA A 198 11.69 47.54 4.49
CA ALA A 198 11.44 48.47 5.59
C ALA A 198 12.14 48.04 6.88
N MET A 199 12.10 46.74 7.22
CA MET A 199 12.82 46.19 8.37
C MET A 199 14.33 46.36 8.23
N ALA A 200 14.89 46.12 7.04
CA ALA A 200 16.32 46.33 6.79
C ALA A 200 16.72 47.81 6.99
N CYS A 201 15.95 48.76 6.44
CA CYS A 201 16.18 50.19 6.64
C CYS A 201 16.12 50.60 8.12
N ILE A 202 15.17 50.04 8.89
CA ILE A 202 15.04 50.30 10.32
C ILE A 202 16.27 49.76 11.09
N TYR A 203 16.72 48.55 10.78
CA TYR A 203 17.90 47.97 11.43
C TYR A 203 19.19 48.74 11.11
N ASP A 204 19.36 49.22 9.88
CA ASP A 204 20.51 50.04 9.49
C ASP A 204 20.49 51.41 10.18
N PHE A 205 19.31 52.03 10.33
CA PHE A 205 19.14 53.26 11.09
C PHE A 205 19.58 53.09 12.56
N PHE A 206 19.16 52.01 13.22
CA PHE A 206 19.57 51.73 14.60
C PHE A 206 21.05 51.34 14.73
N ARG A 207 21.66 50.75 13.70
CA ARG A 207 23.11 50.46 13.69
C ARG A 207 23.96 51.71 13.49
N GLY A 208 23.43 52.74 12.82
CA GLY A 208 24.11 54.05 12.64
C GLY A 208 24.25 54.87 13.93
N PHE A 209 23.38 54.67 14.92
CA PHE A 209 23.37 55.48 16.15
C PHE A 209 24.44 55.10 17.19
N ARG A 210 25.20 54.01 17.01
CA ARG A 210 26.21 53.55 17.99
C ARG A 210 27.62 54.11 17.77
N ARG A 211 27.78 55.24 17.05
CA ARG A 211 29.07 55.94 16.93
C ARG A 211 28.89 57.45 16.84
N MET A 212 28.38 58.07 17.89
CA MET A 212 28.73 59.47 18.15
C MET A 212 29.41 59.53 19.53
N PRO A 213 30.68 59.97 19.61
CA PRO A 213 31.32 60.19 20.89
C PRO A 213 30.60 61.35 21.58
N ILE A 214 30.09 61.10 22.78
CA ILE A 214 29.59 62.15 23.66
C ILE A 214 30.84 62.86 24.20
N SER A 215 31.21 63.98 23.59
CA SER A 215 32.13 64.93 24.21
C SER A 215 31.38 65.63 25.33
N ILE A 216 31.78 65.37 26.58
CA ILE A 216 31.31 66.11 27.75
C ILE A 216 32.37 67.19 27.99
N GLU A 217 31.98 68.47 27.88
CA GLU A 217 32.74 69.61 28.38
C GLU A 217 32.76 69.64 29.91
#